data_AF-A0A5N6K3B2-F1
#
_entry.id   AF-A0A5N6K3B2-F1
#
_cell.length_a   1.000
_cell.length_b   1.000
_cell.length_c   1.000
_cell.angle_alpha   90.00
_cell.angle_beta   90.00
_cell.angle_gamma   90.00
#
_symmetry.space_group_name_H-M   'P 1'
#
loop_
_entity.id
_entity.type
_entity.pdbx_description
1 polymer ?
#
loop_
_entity_poly.entity_id
_entity_poly.type
_entity_poly.pdbx_seq_one_letter_code
_entity_poly.pdbx_strand_id
1 'polypeptide(L)'
;MSRFWENSPWEEGETNRQSEQEYEPNFTQGSWYNIPHPDGETSHEPSNYYKATPNPKSAKQQKKEEKAEKKADRRKKRQDTCREQSSLKHIDRWAYLKMWQAADRAAYGTAYDEFSASAEVFFADHTKGFPRLKKHGCKRKNCVKATLLGVCHHEIEATLRGSGRMDEKMIKKERLRWHPDRWVGKQEVQVKCNELFQLIQRIVDGDIQSET
;
A
#
# COMPACT_ATOMS: atom_id res chain seq x y z
N MET A 1 6.47 -5.78 -12.67
CA MET A 1 5.84 -4.65 -11.94
C MET A 1 6.35 -4.58 -10.48
N SER A 2 6.97 -3.47 -10.05
CA SER A 2 7.72 -3.39 -8.77
C SER A 2 6.80 -3.11 -7.57
N ARG A 3 6.96 -3.91 -6.52
CA ARG A 3 6.19 -3.85 -5.27
C ARG A 3 6.67 -2.68 -4.40
N PHE A 4 6.30 -1.46 -4.78
CA PHE A 4 6.46 -0.26 -3.95
C PHE A 4 5.60 -0.30 -2.67
N TRP A 5 4.66 -1.25 -2.57
CA TRP A 5 3.57 -1.29 -1.58
C TRP A 5 3.79 -2.22 -0.38
N GLU A 6 4.91 -2.92 -0.29
CA GLU A 6 5.07 -4.02 0.69
C GLU A 6 5.44 -3.57 2.10
N ASN A 7 5.74 -2.27 2.33
CA ASN A 7 6.02 -1.75 3.67
C ASN A 7 4.96 -0.72 4.08
N SER A 8 3.71 -1.18 4.20
CA SER A 8 2.74 -0.52 5.07
C SER A 8 3.23 -0.61 6.52
N PRO A 9 3.04 0.41 7.37
CA PRO A 9 3.46 0.40 8.79
C PRO A 9 2.63 -0.54 9.70
N TRP A 10 1.95 -1.53 9.13
CA TRP A 10 0.99 -2.38 9.82
C TRP A 10 1.37 -3.86 9.66
N GLU A 11 2.51 -4.26 10.21
CA GLU A 11 2.75 -5.62 10.71
C GLU A 11 2.82 -5.45 12.24
N GLU A 12 2.14 -6.23 13.09
CA GLU A 12 1.97 -7.68 13.09
C GLU A 12 0.62 -8.11 13.69
N GLY A 13 0.21 -9.34 13.38
CA GLY A 13 -0.97 -9.99 13.96
C GLY A 13 -1.15 -11.43 13.46
N GLU A 14 -0.09 -12.22 13.63
CA GLU A 14 0.00 -13.67 13.79
C GLU A 14 -0.99 -14.61 13.07
N THR A 15 -0.36 -15.50 12.30
CA THR A 15 -0.89 -16.74 11.74
C THR A 15 -1.46 -17.68 12.81
N ASN A 16 -2.70 -18.14 12.62
CA ASN A 16 -3.11 -19.46 13.10
C ASN A 16 -3.76 -20.24 11.95
N ARG A 17 -2.99 -21.21 11.45
CA ARG A 17 -3.35 -22.15 10.39
C ARG A 17 -3.69 -23.47 11.08
N GLN A 18 -4.97 -23.69 11.38
CA GLN A 18 -5.47 -25.01 11.73
C GLN A 18 -6.48 -25.48 10.68
N SER A 19 -6.08 -26.60 10.09
CA SER A 19 -6.81 -27.52 9.24
C SER A 19 -8.09 -28.03 9.91
N GLU A 20 -9.22 -27.92 9.22
CA GLU A 20 -10.42 -28.72 9.53
C GLU A 20 -10.79 -29.53 8.27
N GLN A 21 -10.76 -30.84 8.46
CA GLN A 21 -11.09 -31.90 7.52
C GLN A 21 -12.54 -31.77 7.02
N GLU A 22 -12.72 -32.06 5.73
CA GLU A 22 -14.02 -32.23 5.08
C GLU A 22 -14.73 -33.46 5.66
N TYR A 23 -15.96 -33.25 6.14
CA TYR A 23 -16.91 -34.31 6.49
C TYR A 23 -18.04 -34.28 5.46
N GLU A 24 -18.02 -35.22 4.53
CA GLU A 24 -19.11 -35.53 3.59
C GLU A 24 -20.17 -36.39 4.31
N PRO A 25 -21.45 -35.99 4.39
CA PRO A 25 -22.50 -36.90 4.82
C PRO A 25 -23.00 -37.71 3.62
N ASN A 26 -22.72 -39.01 3.68
CA ASN A 26 -23.21 -40.04 2.77
C ASN A 26 -24.74 -40.03 2.72
N PHE A 27 -25.28 -39.79 1.53
CA PHE A 27 -26.68 -39.88 1.17
C PHE A 27 -26.98 -41.32 0.73
N THR A 28 -27.80 -42.07 1.47
CA THR A 28 -28.47 -43.29 0.97
C THR A 28 -29.82 -43.52 1.66
N GLN A 29 -30.88 -43.12 0.94
CA GLN A 29 -31.97 -43.97 0.46
C GLN A 29 -32.73 -44.91 1.43
N GLY A 30 -34.05 -44.66 1.54
CA GLY A 30 -35.08 -45.71 1.47
C GLY A 30 -35.80 -46.09 2.77
N SER A 31 -37.12 -45.87 2.84
CA SER A 31 -38.10 -46.96 2.67
C SER A 31 -39.52 -46.48 2.96
N TRP A 32 -40.43 -47.05 2.19
CA TRP A 32 -41.85 -46.74 2.08
C TRP A 32 -42.68 -47.57 3.07
N TYR A 33 -43.95 -47.19 3.18
CA TYR A 33 -45.09 -47.84 3.85
C TYR A 33 -45.28 -47.58 5.35
N ASN A 34 -46.36 -46.86 5.67
CA ASN A 34 -47.53 -47.46 6.32
C ASN A 34 -48.74 -46.53 6.19
N ILE A 35 -49.76 -47.01 5.49
CA ILE A 35 -51.14 -46.51 5.49
C ILE A 35 -51.88 -47.33 6.56
N PRO A 36 -52.70 -46.70 7.39
CA PRO A 36 -54.08 -47.17 7.52
C PRO A 36 -55.11 -46.02 7.50
N HIS A 37 -56.10 -46.14 6.62
CA HIS A 37 -57.46 -45.60 6.80
C HIS A 37 -58.26 -46.59 7.66
N PRO A 38 -59.27 -46.18 8.46
CA PRO A 38 -60.58 -45.79 7.92
C PRO A 38 -61.30 -44.60 8.60
N ASP A 39 -62.09 -43.93 7.76
CA ASP A 39 -63.49 -43.48 7.87
C ASP A 39 -63.99 -42.78 9.15
N GLY A 40 -64.58 -41.59 8.95
CA GLY A 40 -65.44 -40.94 9.94
C GLY A 40 -65.72 -39.48 9.62
N GLU A 41 -66.82 -39.22 8.93
CA GLU A 41 -67.37 -37.89 8.66
C GLU A 41 -67.61 -37.10 9.95
N THR A 42 -67.17 -35.84 10.01
CA THR A 42 -67.95 -34.75 10.62
C THR A 42 -67.36 -33.38 10.27
N SER A 43 -68.21 -32.54 9.70
CA SER A 43 -68.02 -31.09 9.52
C SER A 43 -67.59 -30.40 10.80
N HIS A 44 -66.62 -29.49 10.72
CA HIS A 44 -66.57 -28.23 11.48
C HIS A 44 -65.41 -27.39 10.94
N GLU A 45 -65.69 -26.23 10.35
CA GLU A 45 -64.71 -25.14 10.24
C GLU A 45 -64.30 -24.69 11.64
N PRO A 46 -63.00 -24.44 11.87
CA PRO A 46 -62.60 -23.36 12.73
C PRO A 46 -61.71 -22.40 11.95
N SER A 47 -62.28 -21.24 11.64
CA SER A 47 -61.56 -20.01 11.34
C SER A 47 -60.57 -19.74 12.47
N ASN A 48 -59.32 -20.16 12.27
CA ASN A 48 -58.22 -19.80 13.14
C ASN A 48 -57.30 -18.85 12.40
N TYR A 49 -57.50 -17.57 12.67
CA TYR A 49 -56.61 -16.48 12.32
C TYR A 49 -55.34 -16.57 13.19
N TYR A 50 -54.46 -17.55 12.91
CA TYR A 50 -53.16 -17.61 13.56
C TYR A 50 -52.26 -16.53 12.95
N LYS A 51 -52.08 -15.42 13.69
CA LYS A 51 -50.94 -14.53 13.49
C LYS A 51 -49.67 -15.37 13.59
N ALA A 52 -48.98 -15.57 12.47
CA ALA A 52 -47.68 -16.22 12.44
C ALA A 52 -46.71 -15.43 13.32
N THR A 53 -46.47 -15.91 14.53
CA THR A 53 -45.39 -15.41 15.37
C THR A 53 -44.08 -15.97 14.81
N PRO A 54 -43.04 -15.14 14.61
CA PRO A 54 -41.77 -15.63 14.11
C PRO A 54 -41.18 -16.61 15.13
N ASN A 55 -41.06 -17.87 14.71
CA ASN A 55 -40.51 -18.94 15.52
C ASN A 55 -39.07 -18.55 15.95
N PRO A 56 -38.72 -18.55 17.25
CA PRO A 56 -37.39 -18.18 17.69
C PRO A 56 -36.36 -19.15 17.10
N LYS A 57 -35.39 -18.59 16.36
CA LYS A 57 -34.32 -19.37 15.72
C LYS A 57 -33.59 -20.19 16.78
N SER A 58 -33.42 -21.49 16.53
CA SER A 58 -32.66 -22.37 17.43
C SER A 58 -31.22 -21.87 17.59
N ALA A 59 -30.58 -22.16 18.74
CA ALA A 59 -29.18 -21.81 19.00
C ALA A 59 -28.22 -22.33 17.90
N LYS A 60 -28.56 -23.45 17.26
CA LYS A 60 -27.81 -24.02 16.13
C LYS A 60 -27.94 -23.16 14.85
N GLN A 61 -29.12 -22.57 14.63
CA GLN A 61 -29.36 -21.65 13.51
C GLN A 61 -28.65 -20.32 13.73
N GLN A 62 -28.70 -19.77 14.95
CA GLN A 62 -27.98 -18.54 15.31
C GLN A 62 -26.46 -18.68 15.12
N LYS A 63 -25.85 -19.77 15.61
CA LYS A 63 -24.41 -20.05 15.43
C LYS A 63 -24.00 -20.21 13.96
N LYS A 64 -24.89 -20.74 13.11
CA LYS A 64 -24.64 -20.89 11.66
C LYS A 64 -24.69 -19.54 10.94
N GLU A 65 -25.64 -18.68 11.32
CA GLU A 65 -25.78 -17.33 10.78
C GLU A 65 -24.58 -16.44 11.17
N GLU A 66 -24.15 -16.46 12.43
CA GLU A 66 -22.96 -15.72 12.90
C GLU A 66 -21.67 -16.16 12.17
N LYS A 67 -21.47 -17.47 11.99
CA LYS A 67 -20.34 -18.00 11.19
C LYS A 67 -20.42 -17.55 9.72
N ALA A 68 -21.61 -17.51 9.14
CA ALA A 68 -21.81 -17.07 7.76
C ALA A 68 -21.52 -15.57 7.61
N GLU A 69 -21.97 -14.74 8.56
CA GLU A 69 -21.72 -13.30 8.59
C GLU A 69 -20.22 -13.00 8.73
N LYS A 70 -19.53 -13.67 9.66
CA LYS A 70 -18.07 -13.53 9.83
C LYS A 70 -17.29 -13.96 8.57
N LYS A 71 -17.76 -14.98 7.85
CA LYS A 71 -17.16 -15.41 6.57
C LYS A 71 -17.42 -14.39 5.46
N ALA A 72 -18.62 -13.80 5.42
CA ALA A 72 -18.97 -12.75 4.47
C ALA A 72 -18.15 -11.47 4.69
N ASP A 73 -17.99 -11.02 5.94
CA ASP A 73 -17.13 -9.87 6.31
C ASP A 73 -15.68 -10.10 5.90
N ARG A 74 -15.12 -11.29 6.20
CA ARG A 74 -13.77 -11.66 5.76
C ARG A 74 -13.62 -11.64 4.24
N ARG A 75 -14.63 -12.11 3.49
CA ARG A 75 -14.61 -12.09 2.02
C ARG A 75 -14.69 -10.66 1.50
N LYS A 76 -15.55 -9.82 2.09
CA LYS A 76 -15.69 -8.41 1.72
C LYS A 76 -14.40 -7.64 1.97
N LYS A 77 -13.79 -7.76 3.16
CA LYS A 77 -12.49 -7.14 3.47
C LYS A 77 -11.41 -7.55 2.47
N ARG A 78 -11.29 -8.84 2.14
CA ARG A 78 -10.34 -9.31 1.13
C ARG A 78 -10.60 -8.70 -0.26
N GLN A 79 -11.87 -8.59 -0.65
CA GLN A 79 -12.26 -8.00 -1.92
C GLN A 79 -11.95 -6.50 -1.97
N ASP A 80 -12.23 -5.77 -0.88
CA ASP A 80 -11.94 -4.34 -0.77
C ASP A 80 -10.43 -4.09 -0.82
N THR A 81 -9.63 -4.84 -0.05
CA THR A 81 -8.16 -4.75 -0.11
C THR A 81 -7.62 -5.10 -1.50
N CYS A 82 -8.16 -6.14 -2.15
CA CYS A 82 -7.74 -6.51 -3.51
C CYS A 82 -8.09 -5.42 -4.54
N ARG A 83 -9.27 -4.79 -4.40
CA ARG A 83 -9.72 -3.71 -5.28
C ARG A 83 -8.88 -2.46 -5.08
N GLU A 84 -8.62 -2.08 -3.84
CA GLU A 84 -7.75 -0.96 -3.48
C GLU A 84 -6.33 -1.20 -4.00
N GLN A 85 -5.74 -2.36 -3.73
CA GLN A 85 -4.41 -2.70 -4.22
C GLN A 85 -4.33 -2.74 -5.75
N SER A 86 -5.39 -3.18 -6.44
CA SER A 86 -5.46 -3.15 -7.90
C SER A 86 -5.56 -1.73 -8.44
N SER A 87 -6.32 -0.85 -7.78
CA SER A 87 -6.43 0.56 -8.14
C SER A 87 -5.09 1.29 -8.02
N LEU A 88 -4.30 0.94 -7.00
CA LEU A 88 -2.97 1.48 -6.76
C LEU A 88 -1.91 0.95 -7.74
N LYS A 89 -2.13 -0.20 -8.39
CA LYS A 89 -1.20 -0.70 -9.43
C LYS A 89 -1.25 0.10 -10.72
N HIS A 90 -2.37 0.78 -11.00
CA HIS A 90 -2.59 1.52 -12.24
C HIS A 90 -2.41 3.04 -12.11
N ILE A 91 -2.16 3.54 -10.90
CA ILE A 91 -1.92 4.96 -10.72
C ILE A 91 -0.54 5.34 -11.28
N ASP A 92 -0.49 6.44 -12.03
CA ASP A 92 0.78 7.03 -12.44
C ASP A 92 1.62 7.39 -11.20
N ARG A 93 2.94 7.19 -11.28
CA ARG A 93 3.85 7.42 -10.15
C ARG A 93 3.76 8.86 -9.63
N TRP A 94 3.66 9.84 -10.51
CA TRP A 94 3.59 11.25 -10.11
C TRP A 94 2.22 11.59 -9.53
N ALA A 95 1.15 10.99 -10.07
CA ALA A 95 -0.18 11.08 -9.45
C ALA A 95 -0.20 10.48 -8.04
N TYR A 96 0.47 9.35 -7.82
CA TYR A 96 0.63 8.78 -6.49
C TYR A 96 1.38 9.73 -5.55
N LEU A 97 2.54 10.25 -5.97
CA LEU A 97 3.31 11.20 -5.14
C LEU A 97 2.49 12.44 -4.75
N LYS A 98 1.64 12.94 -5.66
CA LYS A 98 0.74 14.06 -5.37
C LYS A 98 -0.22 13.76 -4.21
N MET A 99 -0.72 12.53 -4.09
CA MET A 99 -1.63 12.15 -3.00
C MET A 99 -0.97 12.25 -1.61
N TRP A 100 0.35 12.09 -1.54
CA TRP A 100 1.09 12.05 -0.27
C TRP A 100 1.84 13.35 0.05
N GLN A 101 1.71 14.39 -0.77
CA GLN A 101 2.45 15.65 -0.61
C GLN A 101 2.36 16.28 0.79
N ALA A 102 1.19 16.27 1.41
CA ALA A 102 1.01 16.81 2.76
C ALA A 102 1.75 15.97 3.82
N ALA A 103 1.66 14.65 3.73
CA ALA A 103 2.35 13.72 4.63
C ALA A 103 3.87 13.79 4.43
N ASP A 104 4.32 13.83 3.18
CA ASP A 104 5.72 13.98 2.80
C ASP A 104 6.30 15.31 3.28
N ARG A 105 5.56 16.42 3.15
CA ARG A 105 5.96 17.72 3.69
C ARG A 105 6.08 17.68 5.21
N ALA A 106 5.16 17.02 5.91
CA ALA A 106 5.23 16.86 7.35
C ALA A 106 6.42 16.01 7.80
N ALA A 107 6.73 14.93 7.07
CA ALA A 107 7.81 14.01 7.42
C ALA A 107 9.21 14.53 7.07
N TYR A 108 9.36 15.19 5.92
CA TYR A 108 10.65 15.53 5.34
C TYR A 108 10.87 17.03 5.10
N GLY A 109 9.89 17.87 5.43
CA GLY A 109 9.93 19.31 5.13
C GLY A 109 11.14 20.04 5.72
N THR A 110 11.51 19.73 6.96
CA THR A 110 12.70 20.33 7.59
C THR A 110 14.00 19.95 6.87
N ALA A 111 14.12 18.69 6.46
CA ALA A 111 15.27 18.21 5.70
C ALA A 111 15.35 18.89 4.32
N TYR A 112 14.21 19.08 3.66
CA TYR A 112 14.13 19.81 2.41
C TYR A 112 14.52 21.28 2.58
N ASP A 113 14.00 21.96 3.61
CA ASP A 113 14.25 23.39 3.83
C ASP A 113 15.73 23.64 4.13
N GLU A 114 16.37 22.80 4.95
CA GLU A 114 17.82 22.84 5.22
C GLU A 114 18.64 22.58 3.95
N PHE A 115 18.28 21.56 3.16
CA PHE A 115 18.93 21.26 1.89
C PHE A 115 18.78 22.43 0.91
N SER A 116 17.57 22.94 0.72
CA SER A 116 17.29 24.03 -0.21
C SER A 116 18.03 25.31 0.18
N ALA A 117 18.01 25.67 1.47
CA ALA A 117 18.72 26.86 1.94
C ALA A 117 20.24 26.73 1.76
N SER A 118 20.82 25.57 2.11
CA SER A 118 22.25 25.34 1.91
C SER A 118 22.63 25.26 0.42
N ALA A 119 21.74 24.75 -0.44
CA ALA A 119 21.90 24.75 -1.88
C ALA A 119 21.94 26.16 -2.47
N GLU A 120 21.02 27.06 -2.08
CA GLU A 120 21.05 28.45 -2.54
C GLU A 120 22.34 29.16 -2.13
N VAL A 121 22.81 28.96 -0.90
CA VAL A 121 24.08 29.51 -0.42
C VAL A 121 25.26 28.98 -1.24
N PHE A 122 25.27 27.69 -1.52
CA PHE A 122 26.30 27.05 -2.34
C PHE A 122 26.29 27.52 -3.80
N PHE A 123 25.12 27.71 -4.40
CA PHE A 123 24.99 28.23 -5.77
C PHE A 123 25.35 29.70 -5.90
N ALA A 124 25.19 30.49 -4.83
CA ALA A 124 25.67 31.86 -4.78
C ALA A 124 27.20 31.91 -4.60
N ASP A 125 27.75 31.04 -3.74
CA ASP A 125 29.18 30.95 -3.47
C ASP A 125 29.64 29.50 -3.34
N HIS A 126 30.30 29.02 -4.39
CA HIS A 126 30.79 27.65 -4.54
C HIS A 126 31.98 27.31 -3.64
N THR A 127 32.53 28.30 -2.92
CA THR A 127 33.55 28.07 -1.89
C THR A 127 32.92 27.64 -0.56
N LYS A 128 31.60 27.83 -0.41
CA LYS A 128 30.85 27.34 0.75
C LYS A 128 30.75 25.81 0.71
N GLY A 129 30.46 25.24 1.87
CA GLY A 129 30.27 23.81 2.02
C GLY A 129 29.16 23.29 1.09
N PHE A 130 29.40 22.12 0.49
CA PHE A 130 28.39 21.43 -0.31
C PHE A 130 27.12 21.18 0.51
N PRO A 131 25.91 21.28 -0.07
CA PRO A 131 24.67 21.13 0.67
C PRO A 131 24.57 19.81 1.42
N ARG A 132 24.10 19.88 2.65
CA ARG A 132 23.99 18.71 3.51
C ARG A 132 22.70 17.96 3.19
N LEU A 133 22.85 16.68 2.88
CA LEU A 133 21.72 15.77 2.65
C LEU A 133 21.49 14.94 3.92
N LYS A 134 20.23 14.86 4.35
CA LYS A 134 19.85 14.10 5.54
C LYS A 134 19.82 12.60 5.23
N LYS A 135 20.38 11.80 6.14
CA LYS A 135 20.30 10.34 6.08
C LYS A 135 19.00 9.89 6.74
N HIS A 136 18.21 9.11 6.02
CA HIS A 136 16.93 8.58 6.49
C HIS A 136 16.99 7.09 6.80
N GLY A 137 18.08 6.40 6.43
CA GLY A 137 18.24 4.97 6.66
C GLY A 137 17.49 4.15 5.61
N CYS A 138 18.11 3.98 4.44
CA CYS A 138 17.51 3.21 3.36
C CYS A 138 17.71 1.69 3.54
N LYS A 139 16.61 0.92 3.47
CA LYS A 139 16.59 -0.56 3.49
C LYS A 139 16.13 -1.18 2.17
N ARG A 140 15.97 -0.38 1.10
CA ARG A 140 15.41 -0.83 -0.18
C ARG A 140 16.45 -1.60 -0.99
N LYS A 141 16.02 -2.65 -1.73
CA LYS A 141 16.91 -3.56 -2.47
C LYS A 141 17.60 -2.91 -3.68
N ASN A 142 16.91 -2.02 -4.41
CA ASN A 142 17.46 -1.35 -5.61
C ASN A 142 18.24 -0.06 -5.29
N CYS A 143 18.78 0.04 -4.08
CA CYS A 143 19.41 1.24 -3.55
C CYS A 143 20.79 1.49 -4.17
N VAL A 144 20.93 2.59 -4.91
CA VAL A 144 22.22 3.14 -5.35
C VAL A 144 22.65 4.25 -4.40
N LYS A 145 23.85 4.10 -3.83
CA LYS A 145 24.46 5.02 -2.86
C LYS A 145 25.64 5.76 -3.50
N ALA A 146 25.66 7.07 -3.31
CA ALA A 146 26.80 7.92 -3.67
C ALA A 146 27.92 7.77 -2.63
N THR A 147 29.16 7.71 -3.11
CA THR A 147 30.32 7.43 -2.25
C THR A 147 30.74 8.67 -1.50
N LEU A 148 30.82 9.83 -2.16
CA LEU A 148 31.23 11.09 -1.53
C LEU A 148 30.10 11.72 -0.73
N LEU A 149 28.88 11.71 -1.27
CA LEU A 149 27.72 12.27 -0.56
C LEU A 149 27.24 11.39 0.60
N GLY A 150 27.57 10.09 0.57
CA GLY A 150 27.23 9.14 1.62
C GLY A 150 25.73 8.89 1.79
N VAL A 151 24.91 9.32 0.83
CA VAL A 151 23.45 9.14 0.76
C VAL A 151 23.07 8.38 -0.50
N CYS A 152 21.88 7.80 -0.50
CA CYS A 152 21.32 7.12 -1.67
C CYS A 152 20.23 7.92 -2.37
N HIS A 153 19.87 7.51 -3.59
CA HIS A 153 18.81 8.16 -4.34
C HIS A 153 17.45 8.13 -3.61
N HIS A 154 17.18 7.13 -2.77
CA HIS A 154 15.96 7.10 -1.94
C HIS A 154 15.95 8.17 -0.84
N GLU A 155 17.10 8.47 -0.25
CA GLU A 155 17.23 9.52 0.76
C GLU A 155 17.12 10.91 0.12
N ILE A 156 17.66 11.07 -1.08
CA ILE A 156 17.46 12.27 -1.90
C ILE A 156 15.99 12.39 -2.29
N GLU A 157 15.36 11.30 -2.73
CA GLU A 157 13.93 11.29 -3.05
C GLU A 157 13.11 11.73 -1.84
N ALA A 158 13.35 11.16 -0.66
CA ALA A 158 12.69 11.56 0.59
C ALA A 158 12.90 13.05 0.90
N THR A 159 14.12 13.55 0.75
CA THR A 159 14.42 14.97 0.93
C THR A 159 13.64 15.84 -0.06
N LEU A 160 13.62 15.50 -1.35
CA LEU A 160 12.92 16.27 -2.38
C LEU A 160 11.39 16.21 -2.25
N ARG A 161 10.85 15.09 -1.75
CA ARG A 161 9.43 14.96 -1.37
C ARG A 161 9.04 15.94 -0.27
N GLY A 162 9.96 16.28 0.63
CA GLY A 162 9.79 17.31 1.65
C GLY A 162 9.48 18.71 1.11
N SER A 163 9.63 18.94 -0.21
CA SER A 163 9.13 20.16 -0.85
C SER A 163 7.61 20.32 -0.76
N GLY A 164 6.85 19.23 -0.58
CA GLY A 164 5.38 19.22 -0.59
C GLY A 164 4.77 19.50 -1.96
N ARG A 165 5.58 19.59 -3.01
CA ARG A 165 5.15 19.89 -4.40
C ARG A 165 6.00 19.14 -5.42
N MET A 166 6.46 17.95 -5.04
CA MET A 166 7.27 17.11 -5.92
C MET A 166 6.44 16.65 -7.11
N ASP A 167 6.88 17.04 -8.29
CA ASP A 167 6.37 16.59 -9.58
C ASP A 167 7.54 16.36 -10.55
N GLU A 168 7.25 15.75 -11.70
CA GLU A 168 8.27 15.41 -12.68
C GLU A 168 9.06 16.64 -13.15
N LYS A 169 8.36 17.77 -13.35
CA LYS A 169 8.95 19.02 -13.83
C LYS A 169 9.93 19.60 -12.81
N MET A 170 9.57 19.57 -11.53
CA MET A 170 10.39 20.03 -10.41
C MET A 170 11.66 19.19 -10.29
N ILE A 171 11.56 17.85 -10.34
CA ILE A 171 12.72 16.97 -10.23
C ILE A 171 13.66 17.14 -11.44
N LYS A 172 13.11 17.25 -12.66
CA LYS A 172 13.92 17.53 -13.86
C LYS A 172 14.63 18.88 -13.76
N LYS A 173 13.97 19.91 -13.24
CA LYS A 173 14.58 21.22 -13.00
C LYS A 173 15.71 21.12 -11.98
N GLU A 174 15.47 20.45 -10.86
CA GLU A 174 16.46 20.27 -9.80
C GLU A 174 17.69 19.52 -10.33
N ARG A 175 17.48 18.41 -11.05
CA ARG A 175 18.55 17.68 -11.76
C ARG A 175 19.45 18.60 -12.58
N LEU A 176 18.87 19.48 -13.39
CA LEU A 176 19.64 20.36 -14.28
C LEU A 176 20.47 21.41 -13.55
N ARG A 177 20.12 21.77 -12.30
CA ARG A 177 20.93 22.66 -11.46
C ARG A 177 22.25 22.01 -11.06
N TRP A 178 22.23 20.69 -10.89
CA TRP A 178 23.37 19.87 -10.47
C TRP A 178 24.21 19.34 -11.64
N HIS A 179 23.92 19.75 -12.88
CA HIS A 179 24.62 19.24 -14.07
C HIS A 179 26.14 19.47 -13.98
N PRO A 180 26.98 18.45 -14.22
CA PRO A 180 28.44 18.55 -14.06
C PRO A 180 29.08 19.62 -14.94
N ASP A 181 28.52 19.91 -16.13
CA ASP A 181 29.00 20.96 -17.04
C ASP A 181 29.02 22.36 -16.42
N ARG A 182 28.19 22.63 -15.39
CA ARG A 182 28.21 23.91 -14.67
C ARG A 182 29.43 24.06 -13.76
N TRP A 183 30.14 22.96 -13.52
CA TRP A 183 31.18 22.82 -12.50
C TRP A 183 32.54 22.41 -13.08
N VAL A 184 32.71 22.51 -14.40
CA VAL A 184 33.97 22.15 -15.08
C VAL A 184 35.15 22.90 -14.47
N GLY A 185 36.22 22.15 -14.14
CA GLY A 185 37.43 22.69 -13.54
C GLY A 185 37.39 22.79 -12.02
N LYS A 186 36.23 22.58 -11.38
CA LYS A 186 36.07 22.59 -9.90
C LYS A 186 36.12 21.18 -9.31
N GLN A 187 37.16 20.42 -9.65
CA GLN A 187 37.48 19.05 -9.22
C GLN A 187 36.48 18.40 -8.24
N GLU A 188 36.67 18.54 -6.92
CA GLU A 188 35.85 17.87 -5.90
C GLU A 188 34.37 18.25 -5.96
N VAL A 189 34.08 19.54 -6.19
CA VAL A 189 32.71 20.04 -6.36
C VAL A 189 32.04 19.40 -7.57
N GLN A 190 32.77 19.29 -8.68
CA GLN A 190 32.26 18.66 -9.90
C GLN A 190 31.88 17.19 -9.66
N VAL A 191 32.71 16.45 -8.92
CA VAL A 191 32.41 15.04 -8.60
C VAL A 191 31.18 14.93 -7.69
N LYS A 192 31.06 15.77 -6.65
CA LYS A 192 29.89 15.79 -5.75
C LYS A 192 28.60 16.17 -6.50
N CYS A 193 28.65 17.18 -7.36
CA CYS A 193 27.52 17.56 -8.22
C CYS A 193 27.14 16.43 -9.17
N ASN A 194 28.12 15.74 -9.77
CA ASN A 194 27.87 14.60 -10.65
C ASN A 194 27.20 13.43 -9.90
N GLU A 195 27.64 13.10 -8.68
CA GLU A 195 26.97 12.08 -7.86
C GLU A 195 25.50 12.48 -7.58
N LEU A 196 25.26 13.72 -7.17
CA LEU A 196 23.89 14.21 -6.91
C LEU A 196 23.03 14.17 -8.18
N PHE A 197 23.58 14.59 -9.31
CA PHE A 197 22.94 14.54 -10.62
C PHE A 197 22.52 13.11 -11.00
N GLN A 198 23.41 12.13 -10.85
CA GLN A 198 23.14 10.73 -11.18
C GLN A 198 22.06 10.13 -10.26
N LEU A 199 22.09 10.46 -8.96
CA LEU A 199 21.05 9.99 -8.05
C LEU A 199 19.69 10.60 -8.38
N ILE A 200 19.61 11.90 -8.74
CA ILE A 200 18.36 12.53 -9.19
C ILE A 200 17.91 11.96 -10.54
N GLN A 201 18.83 11.71 -11.48
CA GLN A 201 18.52 11.04 -12.75
C GLN A 201 17.82 9.69 -12.51
N ARG A 202 18.33 8.89 -11.58
CA ARG A 202 17.70 7.61 -11.21
C ARG A 202 16.30 7.79 -10.65
N ILE A 203 16.05 8.88 -9.89
CA ILE A 203 14.71 9.23 -9.44
C ILE A 203 13.81 9.56 -10.64
N VAL A 204 14.30 10.26 -11.67
CA VAL A 204 13.52 10.59 -12.87
C VAL A 204 13.17 9.32 -13.66
N ASP A 205 14.16 8.46 -13.92
CA ASP A 205 13.98 7.24 -14.70
C ASP A 205 13.07 6.22 -13.99
N GLY A 206 12.97 6.33 -12.66
CA GLY A 206 12.26 5.38 -11.83
C GLY A 206 13.08 4.12 -11.60
N ASP A 207 12.62 3.28 -10.67
CA ASP A 207 13.23 1.97 -10.43
C ASP A 207 12.99 1.07 -11.65
N ILE A 208 13.93 1.09 -12.60
CA ILE A 208 13.99 0.12 -13.70
C ILE A 208 14.10 -1.25 -13.05
N GLN A 209 13.06 -2.06 -13.21
CA GLN A 209 13.10 -3.45 -12.80
C GLN A 209 14.06 -4.19 -13.74
N SER A 210 15.18 -4.67 -13.21
CA SER A 210 15.83 -5.82 -13.81
C SER A 210 14.90 -7.01 -13.55
N GLU A 211 14.05 -7.33 -14.53
CA GLU A 211 13.42 -8.63 -14.62
C GLU A 211 14.56 -9.66 -14.78
N THR A 212 14.75 -10.47 -13.74
CA THR A 212 15.51 -11.73 -13.77
C THR A 212 14.56 -12.83 -13.38
#